data_AF-A0AA37GWM2-F1
#
_entry.id   AF-A0AA37GWM2-F1
#
_cell.length_a   1.000
_cell.length_b   1.000
_cell.length_c   1.000
_cell.angle_alpha   90.00
_cell.angle_beta   90.00
_cell.angle_gamma   90.00
#
_symmetry.space_group_name_H-M   'P 1'
#
loop_
_entity.id
_entity.type
_entity.pdbx_description
1 polymer ?
#
loop_
_entity_poly.entity_id
_entity_poly.type
_entity_poly.pdbx_seq_one_letter_code
_entity_poly.pdbx_strand_id
1 'polypeptide(L)'
;MLLQRIAKDVSADDLQIVSYHPGGVYTELAAELGISPDAYPWDDGQFAVWAASNEAKFLHGRFVWAKWDVTELRDGPIRERIENDEEFLRVGVIGLESFKKL
;
A
#
# COMPACT_ATOMS: atom_id res chain seq x y z
N MET A 1 -3.91 -14.88 2.23
CA MET A 1 -3.91 -13.74 3.18
C MET A 1 -5.32 -13.18 3.27
N LEU A 2 -5.88 -13.03 4.49
CA LEU A 2 -7.28 -12.65 4.71
C LEU A 2 -7.64 -11.31 4.06
N LEU A 3 -6.87 -10.26 4.33
CA LEU A 3 -7.15 -8.91 3.80
C LEU A 3 -7.13 -8.86 2.27
N GLN A 4 -6.21 -9.58 1.63
CA GLN A 4 -6.19 -9.66 0.16
C GLN A 4 -7.45 -10.33 -0.38
N ARG A 5 -7.97 -11.37 0.30
CA ARG A 5 -9.20 -12.03 -0.13
C ARG A 5 -10.38 -11.08 -0.02
N ILE A 6 -10.50 -10.36 1.10
CA ILE A 6 -11.55 -9.34 1.28
C ILE A 6 -11.44 -8.28 0.16
N ALA A 7 -10.24 -7.78 -0.12
CA ALA A 7 -10.01 -6.80 -1.19
C ALA A 7 -10.27 -7.35 -2.62
N LYS A 8 -10.38 -8.67 -2.81
CA LYS A 8 -10.85 -9.24 -4.08
C LYS A 8 -12.37 -9.34 -4.14
N ASP A 9 -13.03 -9.48 -2.99
CA ASP A 9 -14.47 -9.75 -2.88
C ASP A 9 -15.32 -8.47 -2.68
N VAL A 10 -14.71 -7.34 -2.31
CA VAL A 10 -15.41 -6.06 -2.08
C VAL A 10 -14.95 -4.98 -3.05
N SER A 11 -15.86 -4.08 -3.42
CA SER A 11 -15.50 -2.92 -4.23
C SER A 11 -14.81 -1.86 -3.36
N ALA A 12 -13.93 -1.05 -3.98
CA ALA A 12 -13.30 0.07 -3.29
C ALA A 12 -14.29 1.22 -2.98
N ASP A 13 -15.51 1.21 -3.52
CA ASP A 13 -16.60 2.13 -3.13
C ASP A 13 -17.20 1.75 -1.77
N ASP A 14 -17.23 0.46 -1.44
CA ASP A 14 -17.77 -0.05 -0.18
C ASP A 14 -16.69 -0.10 0.91
N LEU A 15 -15.49 -0.58 0.56
CA LEU A 15 -14.37 -0.70 1.48
C LEU A 15 -13.03 -0.63 0.74
N GLN A 16 -12.25 0.41 1.03
CA GLN A 16 -10.88 0.53 0.54
C GLN A 16 -9.89 -0.19 1.46
N ILE A 17 -9.11 -1.12 0.90
CA ILE A 17 -8.03 -1.81 1.62
C ILE A 17 -6.72 -1.50 0.91
N VAL A 18 -5.78 -0.85 1.62
CA VAL A 18 -4.44 -0.59 1.14
C VAL A 18 -3.45 -1.09 2.19
N SER A 19 -2.47 -1.88 1.78
CA SER A 19 -1.35 -2.25 2.65
C SER A 19 -0.14 -1.41 2.25
N TYR A 20 0.66 -0.98 3.22
CA TYR A 20 1.85 -0.22 2.88
C TYR A 20 2.98 -0.44 3.88
N HIS A 21 4.21 -0.33 3.39
CA HIS A 21 5.37 -0.15 4.23
C HIS A 21 5.35 1.29 4.77
N PRO A 22 5.33 1.51 6.10
CA PRO A 22 5.18 2.85 6.68
C PRO A 22 6.44 3.71 6.57
N GLY A 23 7.58 3.10 6.22
CA GLY A 23 8.88 3.75 6.31
C GLY A 23 9.49 3.55 7.69
N GLY A 24 10.33 4.48 8.13
CA GLY A 24 10.90 4.49 9.48
C GLY A 24 10.09 5.42 10.37
N VAL A 25 9.32 4.88 11.30
CA VAL A 25 8.57 5.69 12.28
C VAL A 25 9.31 5.62 13.62
N TYR A 26 9.54 6.77 14.26
CA TYR A 26 10.13 6.79 15.60
C TYR A 26 9.13 6.23 16.62
N THR A 27 9.56 5.23 17.38
CA THR A 27 8.72 4.52 18.35
C THR A 27 9.33 4.58 19.75
N GLU A 28 8.53 4.24 20.76
CA GLU A 28 9.01 4.10 22.14
C GLU A 28 10.18 3.11 22.24
N LEU A 29 10.11 1.99 21.52
CA LEU A 29 11.20 1.02 21.44
C LEU A 29 12.50 1.63 20.88
N ALA A 30 12.41 2.51 19.87
CA ALA A 30 13.60 3.20 19.36
C ALA A 30 14.23 4.09 20.45
N ALA A 31 13.41 4.76 21.26
CA ALA A 31 13.87 5.56 22.40
C ALA A 31 14.54 4.69 23.48
N GLU A 32 13.94 3.53 23.82
CA GLU A 32 14.51 2.58 24.80
C GLU A 32 15.86 2.01 24.37
N LEU A 33 16.06 1.85 23.06
CA LEU A 33 17.33 1.44 22.47
C LEU A 33 18.37 2.58 22.40
N GLY A 34 18.04 3.76 22.91
CA GLY A 34 18.93 4.93 22.94
C GLY A 34 19.11 5.61 21.59
N ILE A 35 18.22 5.36 20.62
CA ILE A 35 18.26 6.02 19.31
C ILE A 35 17.72 7.43 19.48
N SER A 36 18.54 8.44 19.16
CA SER A 36 18.08 9.84 19.18
C SER A 36 16.95 10.06 18.16
N PRO A 37 15.92 10.87 18.50
CA PRO A 37 14.92 11.32 17.52
C PRO A 37 15.53 12.00 16.29
N ASP A 38 16.72 12.58 16.39
CA ASP A 38 17.39 13.27 15.29
C ASP A 38 18.34 12.36 14.48
N ALA A 39 18.43 11.07 14.84
CA ALA A 39 19.37 10.14 14.21
C ALA A 39 19.02 9.81 12.76
N TYR A 40 17.74 9.90 12.39
CA TYR A 40 17.23 9.58 11.06
C TYR A 40 16.12 10.57 10.65
N PRO A 41 15.90 10.76 9.34
CA PRO A 41 14.72 11.45 8.85
C PRO A 41 13.51 10.49 8.94
N TRP A 42 12.90 10.43 10.13
CA TRP A 42 11.71 9.62 10.38
C TRP A 42 10.53 10.08 9.52
N ASP A 43 9.74 9.11 9.09
CA ASP A 43 8.53 9.31 8.32
C ASP A 43 7.35 9.64 9.24
N ASP A 44 6.36 10.36 8.70
CA ASP A 44 5.16 10.75 9.42
C ASP A 44 3.91 10.00 8.91
N GLY A 45 2.74 10.33 9.48
CA GLY A 45 1.47 9.68 9.17
C GLY A 45 0.75 10.22 7.93
N GLN A 46 1.31 11.18 7.19
CA GLN A 46 0.59 11.86 6.10
C GLN A 46 0.17 10.89 4.99
N PHE A 47 1.03 9.92 4.66
CA PHE A 47 0.70 8.90 3.67
C PHE A 47 -0.55 8.09 4.06
N ALA A 48 -0.73 7.76 5.34
CA ALA A 48 -1.89 7.01 5.80
C ALA A 48 -3.20 7.79 5.57
N VAL A 49 -3.16 9.10 5.79
CA VAL A 49 -4.29 10.00 5.54
C VAL A 49 -4.62 10.05 4.05
N TRP A 50 -3.61 10.22 3.20
CA TRP A 50 -3.80 10.22 1.74
C TRP A 50 -4.30 8.85 1.23
N ALA A 51 -3.72 7.76 1.71
CA ALA A 51 -4.07 6.39 1.34
C ALA A 51 -5.49 5.99 1.77
N ALA A 52 -6.09 6.68 2.74
CA ALA A 52 -7.48 6.51 3.14
C ALA A 52 -8.47 7.34 2.29
N SER A 53 -7.97 8.23 1.44
CA SER A 53 -8.80 9.09 0.59
C SER A 53 -9.23 8.40 -0.71
N ASN A 54 -10.25 8.97 -1.37
CA ASN A 54 -10.69 8.56 -2.70
C ASN A 54 -9.61 8.73 -3.78
N GLU A 55 -8.63 9.61 -3.57
CA GLU A 55 -7.53 9.80 -4.52
C GLU A 55 -6.67 8.55 -4.67
N ALA A 56 -6.53 7.78 -3.58
CA ALA A 56 -5.75 6.55 -3.53
C ALA A 56 -6.55 5.29 -3.90
N LYS A 57 -7.80 5.42 -4.35
CA LYS A 57 -8.71 4.29 -4.62
C LYS A 57 -8.14 3.26 -5.59
N PHE A 58 -7.30 3.69 -6.53
CA PHE A 58 -6.60 2.82 -7.47
C PHE A 58 -5.60 1.86 -6.80
N LEU A 59 -5.20 2.13 -5.56
CA LEU A 59 -4.35 1.26 -4.74
C LEU A 59 -5.12 0.17 -4.00
N HIS A 60 -6.44 0.05 -4.20
CA HIS A 60 -7.24 -0.99 -3.56
C HIS A 60 -6.65 -2.40 -3.78
N GLY A 61 -6.44 -3.12 -2.68
CA GLY A 61 -5.85 -4.45 -2.63
C GLY A 61 -4.35 -4.51 -2.89
N ARG A 62 -3.63 -3.39 -2.90
CA ARG A 62 -2.20 -3.33 -3.25
C ARG A 62 -1.30 -3.03 -2.04
N PHE A 63 -0.05 -3.47 -2.14
CA PHE A 63 1.03 -3.20 -1.22
C PHE A 63 1.97 -2.13 -1.79
N VAL A 64 2.09 -0.99 -1.11
CA VAL A 64 2.88 0.17 -1.56
C VAL A 64 3.85 0.63 -0.47
N TRP A 65 4.57 1.73 -0.68
CA TRP A 65 5.48 2.31 0.31
C TRP A 65 5.19 3.80 0.50
N ALA A 66 5.10 4.23 1.76
CA ALA A 66 4.86 5.63 2.13
C ALA A 66 5.89 6.63 1.58
N LYS A 67 7.11 6.18 1.25
CA LYS A 67 8.17 7.04 0.69
C LYS A 67 8.04 7.28 -0.83
N TRP A 68 7.12 6.61 -1.51
CA TRP A 68 6.92 6.82 -2.94
C TRP A 68 6.23 8.15 -3.20
N ASP A 69 6.57 8.80 -4.31
CA ASP A 69 5.92 10.05 -4.73
C ASP A 69 4.49 9.76 -5.16
N VAL A 70 3.52 10.37 -4.46
CA VAL A 70 2.09 10.16 -4.72
C VAL A 70 1.65 10.67 -6.10
N THR A 71 2.31 11.71 -6.61
CA THR A 71 2.07 12.27 -7.95
C THR A 71 2.53 11.28 -9.00
N GLU A 72 3.72 10.70 -8.83
CA GLU A 72 4.22 9.66 -9.73
C GLU A 72 3.36 8.38 -9.67
N LEU A 73 2.88 8.00 -8.47
CA LEU A 73 1.97 6.87 -8.32
C LEU A 73 0.62 7.09 -9.03
N ARG A 74 0.10 8.32 -8.99
CA ARG A 74 -1.21 8.66 -9.56
C ARG A 74 -1.15 8.91 -11.06
N ASP A 75 -0.09 9.56 -11.54
CA ASP A 75 -0.02 10.15 -12.88
C ASP A 75 1.13 9.59 -13.74
N GLY A 76 2.00 8.74 -13.18
CA GLY A 76 3.19 8.19 -13.84
C GLY A 76 3.06 6.76 -14.38
N PRO A 77 4.15 6.14 -14.83
CA PRO A 77 4.15 4.79 -15.42
C PRO A 77 3.66 3.69 -14.47
N ILE A 78 3.81 3.89 -13.15
CA ILE A 78 3.28 2.98 -12.15
C ILE A 78 1.76 2.94 -12.19
N ARG A 79 1.09 4.08 -12.45
CA ARG A 79 -0.36 4.13 -12.62
C ARG A 79 -0.80 3.26 -13.78
N GLU A 80 -0.18 3.45 -14.95
CA GLU A 80 -0.49 2.69 -16.15
C GLU A 80 -0.31 1.19 -15.92
N ARG A 81 0.77 0.79 -15.22
CA ARG A 81 0.99 -0.61 -14.88
C ARG A 81 -0.08 -1.16 -13.93
N ILE A 82 -0.51 -0.38 -12.93
CA ILE A 82 -1.58 -0.76 -12.00
C ILE A 82 -2.92 -1.02 -12.73
N GLU A 83 -3.19 -0.28 -13.81
CA GLU A 83 -4.39 -0.42 -14.62
C GLU A 83 -4.34 -1.62 -15.58
N ASN A 84 -3.15 -1.96 -16.09
CA ASN A 84 -2.97 -3.00 -17.09
C ASN A 84 -2.51 -4.36 -16.54
N ASP A 85 -1.98 -4.41 -15.33
CA ASP A 85 -1.52 -5.62 -14.64
C ASP A 85 -2.25 -5.77 -13.30
N GLU A 86 -3.33 -6.56 -13.29
CA GLU A 86 -4.18 -6.74 -12.12
C GLU A 86 -3.41 -7.28 -10.90
N GLU A 87 -2.41 -8.12 -11.12
CA GLU A 87 -1.65 -8.77 -10.05
C GLU A 87 -0.48 -7.91 -9.56
N PHE A 88 -0.15 -6.81 -10.27
CA PHE A 88 0.92 -5.91 -9.87
C PHE A 88 0.67 -5.33 -8.47
N LEU A 89 1.67 -5.46 -7.60
CA LEU A 89 1.67 -5.04 -6.20
C LEU A 89 0.58 -5.70 -5.34
N ARG A 90 -0.08 -6.76 -5.80
CA ARG A 90 -0.99 -7.55 -4.97
C ARG A 90 -0.24 -8.68 -4.30
N VAL A 91 -0.54 -8.95 -3.03
CA VAL A 91 0.07 -10.07 -2.32
C VAL A 91 -0.69 -11.35 -2.66
N GLY A 92 -0.11 -12.21 -3.50
CA GLY A 92 -0.79 -13.43 -3.93
C GLY A 92 0.12 -14.46 -4.58
N VAL A 93 -0.48 -15.57 -5.00
CA VAL A 93 0.17 -16.60 -5.83
C VAL A 93 -0.29 -16.39 -7.27
N ILE A 94 0.66 -16.15 -8.17
CA ILE A 94 0.40 -15.90 -9.59
C ILE A 94 0.75 -17.17 -10.38
N GLY A 95 -0.04 -17.50 -11.40
CA GLY A 95 0.25 -18.59 -12.34
C GLY A 95 -0.42 -19.94 -12.04
N LEU A 96 -1.37 -20.00 -11.11
CA LEU A 96 -2.24 -21.17 -10.94
C LEU A 96 -3.46 -21.04 -11.86
N GLU A 97 -3.45 -21.78 -12.98
CA GLU A 97 -4.51 -21.80 -14.00
C GLU A 97 -5.91 -22.16 -13.46
N SER A 98 -5.99 -22.90 -12.34
CA SER A 98 -7.23 -23.44 -11.78
C SER A 98 -8.14 -22.42 -11.07
N PHE A 99 -7.72 -21.16 -10.89
CA PHE A 99 -8.52 -20.13 -10.18
C PHE A 99 -9.05 -19.00 -11.07
N LYS A 100 -8.81 -19.02 -12.39
CA LYS A 100 -9.30 -17.99 -13.33
C LYS A 100 -10.82 -18.05 -13.60
N LYS A 101 -11.57 -18.94 -12.95
CA LYS A 101 -12.98 -19.26 -13.26
C LYS A 101 -13.92 -19.39 -12.06
N LEU A 102 -13.53 -18.90 -10.89
CA LEU A 102 -14.43 -18.76 -9.73
C LEU A 102 -14.78 -17.29 -9.52
#